data_AF-A0A2V9WQ57-F1
#
_entry.id   AF-A0A2V9WQ57-F1
#
_cell.length_a   1.000
_cell.length_b   1.000
_cell.length_c   1.000
_cell.angle_alpha   90.00
_cell.angle_beta   90.00
_cell.angle_gamma   90.00
#
_symmetry.space_group_name_H-M   'P 1'
#
loop_
_entity.id
_entity.type
_entity.pdbx_description
1 polymer ?
#
loop_
_entity_poly.entity_id
_entity_poly.type
_entity_poly.pdbx_seq_one_letter_code
_entity_poly.pdbx_strand_id
1 'polypeptide(L)'
;MTCDEIRDLMPDLAAGLSAATPDVSRHLQTCTECAEKLEEFRQTMTLLDEWRAPEPSPYFDVRLQAHLREQMERPHSGWMHWFRRPVLAAALTVLLGVGVGMFFTRNGSRYGGGDNQVATMDIQSAMTEPGTAVGDLQALDRNHELYSDFELLDDLEVQHDVVANP
;
A
#
# COMPACT_ATOMS: atom_id res chain seq x y z
N MET A 1 35.95 -13.76 -27.09
CA MET A 1 35.71 -14.29 -25.75
C MET A 1 37.03 -14.55 -25.06
N THR A 2 37.16 -14.05 -23.83
CA THR A 2 38.31 -14.30 -22.96
C THR A 2 38.05 -15.52 -22.08
N CYS A 3 39.11 -16.10 -21.50
CA CYS A 3 38.96 -17.23 -20.57
C CYS A 3 38.18 -16.82 -19.30
N ASP A 4 38.34 -15.58 -18.84
CA ASP A 4 37.65 -15.09 -17.65
C ASP A 4 36.13 -14.98 -17.88
N GLU A 5 35.71 -14.44 -19.03
CA GLU A 5 34.29 -14.39 -19.41
C GLU A 5 33.64 -15.79 -19.43
N ILE A 6 34.38 -16.81 -19.88
CA ILE A 6 33.86 -18.19 -19.93
C ILE A 6 33.83 -18.82 -18.55
N ARG A 7 34.81 -18.55 -17.70
CA ARG A 7 34.82 -19.03 -16.32
C ARG A 7 33.63 -18.51 -15.52
N ASP A 8 33.23 -17.26 -15.74
CA ASP A 8 32.05 -16.67 -15.09
C ASP A 8 30.74 -17.33 -15.57
N LEU A 9 30.68 -17.73 -16.85
CA LEU A 9 29.51 -18.40 -17.44
C LEU A 9 29.49 -19.92 -17.21
N MET A 10 30.60 -20.49 -16.76
CA MET A 10 30.80 -21.94 -16.65
C MET A 10 29.77 -22.64 -15.74
N PRO A 11 29.39 -22.10 -14.56
CA PRO A 11 28.38 -22.73 -13.71
C PRO A 11 27.01 -22.84 -14.39
N ASP A 12 26.58 -21.77 -15.06
CA ASP A 12 25.28 -21.74 -15.76
C ASP A 12 25.27 -22.65 -16.99
N LEU A 13 26.40 -22.73 -17.70
CA LEU A 13 26.57 -23.65 -18.83
C LEU A 13 26.59 -25.11 -18.36
N ALA A 14 27.20 -25.40 -17.21
CA ALA A 14 27.25 -26.74 -16.63
C ALA A 14 25.88 -27.18 -16.06
N ALA A 15 25.13 -26.26 -15.45
CA ALA A 15 23.78 -26.49 -14.95
C ALA A 15 22.71 -26.50 -16.06
N GLY A 16 23.07 -26.25 -17.31
CA GLY A 16 22.14 -26.19 -18.44
C GLY A 16 21.18 -24.99 -18.41
N LEU A 17 21.47 -23.97 -17.59
CA LEU A 17 20.68 -22.75 -17.46
C LEU A 17 20.94 -21.75 -18.58
N SER A 18 22.09 -21.86 -19.25
CA SER A 18 22.46 -21.03 -20.40
C SER A 18 22.82 -21.88 -21.62
N ALA A 19 22.43 -21.41 -22.81
CA ALA A 19 22.79 -22.06 -24.06
C ALA A 19 24.21 -21.66 -24.48
N ALA A 20 25.00 -22.62 -24.94
CA ALA A 20 26.32 -22.34 -25.49
C ALA A 20 26.17 -21.52 -26.79
N THR A 21 26.51 -20.24 -26.71
CA THR A 21 26.60 -19.38 -27.89
C THR A 21 27.70 -19.90 -28.83
N PRO A 22 27.65 -19.58 -30.14
CA PRO A 22 28.68 -20.03 -31.09
C PRO A 22 30.10 -19.55 -30.70
N ASP A 23 30.21 -18.41 -30.04
CA ASP A 23 31.49 -17.87 -29.57
C ASP A 23 32.05 -18.65 -28.37
N VAL A 24 31.19 -19.05 -27.42
CA VAL A 24 31.55 -19.95 -26.31
C VAL A 24 32.02 -21.29 -26.86
N SER A 25 31.25 -21.86 -27.79
CA SER A 25 31.54 -23.17 -28.39
C SER A 25 32.88 -23.15 -29.13
N ARG A 26 33.17 -22.07 -29.87
CA ARG A 26 34.46 -21.89 -30.54
C ARG A 26 35.61 -21.84 -29.53
N HIS A 27 35.46 -21.08 -28.44
CA HIS A 27 36.51 -20.99 -27.43
C HIS A 27 36.78 -22.34 -26.77
N LEU A 28 35.73 -23.08 -26.39
CA LEU A 28 35.86 -24.41 -25.78
C LEU A 28 36.54 -25.42 -26.70
N GLN A 29 36.41 -25.28 -28.02
CA GLN A 29 37.14 -26.11 -28.99
C GLN A 29 38.62 -25.73 -29.10
N THR A 30 38.97 -24.46 -28.83
CA THR A 30 40.34 -23.95 -28.95
C THR A 30 41.13 -23.98 -27.63
N CYS A 31 40.46 -23.95 -26.48
CA CYS A 31 41.08 -23.88 -25.16
C CYS A 31 40.75 -25.14 -24.35
N THR A 32 41.71 -26.04 -24.25
CA THR A 32 41.57 -27.31 -23.52
C THR A 32 41.34 -27.11 -22.02
N GLU A 33 42.02 -26.13 -21.42
CA GLU A 33 41.89 -25.78 -19.99
C GLU A 33 40.44 -25.41 -19.62
N CYS A 34 39.75 -24.64 -20.47
CA CYS A 34 38.36 -24.26 -20.22
C CYS A 34 37.40 -25.44 -20.47
N ALA A 35 37.71 -26.29 -21.45
CA ALA A 35 36.91 -27.48 -21.75
C ALA A 35 37.00 -28.53 -20.62
N GLU A 36 38.19 -28.76 -20.08
CA GLU A 36 38.42 -29.67 -18.95
C GLU A 36 37.69 -29.19 -17.69
N LYS A 37 37.85 -27.91 -17.32
CA LYS A 37 37.11 -27.34 -16.18
C LYS A 37 35.60 -27.44 -16.34
N LEU A 38 35.08 -27.18 -17.55
CA LEU A 38 33.65 -27.31 -17.79
C LEU A 38 33.17 -28.75 -17.54
N GLU A 39 33.98 -29.75 -17.88
CA GLU A 39 33.67 -31.14 -17.61
C GLU A 39 33.71 -31.48 -16.12
N GLU A 40 34.67 -30.94 -15.35
CA GLU A 40 34.68 -31.04 -13.88
C GLU A 40 33.41 -30.45 -13.25
N PHE A 41 32.96 -29.29 -13.74
CA PHE A 41 31.70 -28.69 -13.30
C PHE A 41 30.49 -29.58 -13.63
N ARG A 42 30.45 -30.18 -14.82
CA ARG A 42 29.37 -31.12 -15.20
C ARG A 42 29.36 -32.37 -14.34
N GLN A 43 30.53 -32.91 -14.01
CA GLN A 43 30.63 -34.03 -13.07
C GLN A 43 30.08 -33.65 -11.70
N THR A 44 30.40 -32.44 -11.22
CA THR A 44 29.86 -31.93 -9.96
C THR A 44 28.34 -31.77 -10.01
N MET A 45 27.79 -31.23 -11.10
CA MET A 45 26.34 -31.10 -11.28
C MET A 45 25.65 -32.48 -11.34
N THR A 46 26.28 -33.46 -11.99
CA THR A 46 25.78 -34.84 -12.03
C THR A 46 25.69 -35.44 -10.63
N LEU A 47 26.69 -35.20 -9.76
CA LEU A 47 26.65 -35.64 -8.36
C LEU A 47 25.56 -34.92 -7.56
N LEU A 48 25.30 -33.64 -7.84
CA LEU A 48 24.21 -32.89 -7.22
C LEU A 48 22.83 -33.40 -7.66
N ASP A 49 22.69 -33.84 -8.90
CA ASP A 49 21.45 -34.42 -9.43
C ASP A 49 21.10 -35.78 -8.77
N GLU A 50 22.10 -36.50 -8.23
CA GLU A 50 21.86 -37.72 -7.45
C GLU A 50 21.19 -37.43 -6.09
N TRP A 51 21.26 -36.18 -5.61
CA TRP A 51 20.62 -35.78 -4.38
C TRP A 51 19.10 -35.90 -4.49
N ARG A 52 18.51 -36.83 -3.75
CA ARG A 52 17.04 -36.94 -3.65
C ARG A 52 16.48 -35.82 -2.81
N ALA A 53 15.69 -34.94 -3.43
CA ALA A 53 14.96 -33.91 -2.72
C ALA A 53 14.01 -34.55 -1.68
N PRO A 54 13.97 -34.06 -0.43
CA PRO A 54 12.99 -34.52 0.55
C PRO A 54 11.57 -34.17 0.08
N GLU A 55 10.58 -35.00 0.44
CA GLU A 55 9.19 -34.69 0.14
C GLU A 55 8.80 -33.35 0.79
N PRO A 56 8.12 -32.45 0.06
CA PRO A 56 7.67 -31.18 0.61
C PRO A 56 6.72 -31.43 1.79
N SER A 57 6.76 -30.55 2.79
CA SER A 57 5.85 -30.65 3.92
C SER A 57 4.39 -30.58 3.43
N PRO A 58 3.42 -31.28 4.07
CA PRO A 58 2.01 -31.28 3.64
C PRO A 58 1.35 -29.90 3.54
N TYR A 59 1.90 -28.89 4.23
CA TYR A 59 1.39 -27.51 4.24
C TYR A 59 2.17 -26.55 3.33
N PHE A 60 3.17 -27.05 2.58
CA PHE A 60 4.02 -26.21 1.72
C PHE A 60 3.20 -25.50 0.65
N ASP A 61 2.35 -26.23 -0.07
CA ASP A 61 1.55 -25.69 -1.18
C ASP A 61 0.57 -24.61 -0.70
N VAL A 62 -0.07 -24.85 0.46
CA VAL A 62 -1.01 -23.89 1.05
C VAL A 62 -0.29 -22.59 1.42
N ARG A 63 0.90 -22.68 2.04
CA ARG A 63 1.69 -21.52 2.42
C ARG A 63 2.24 -20.79 1.19
N LEU A 64 2.72 -21.53 0.19
CA LEU A 64 3.22 -20.95 -1.06
C LEU A 64 2.10 -20.20 -1.80
N GLN A 65 0.92 -20.80 -1.92
CA GLN A 65 -0.21 -20.17 -2.58
C GLN A 65 -0.71 -18.93 -1.82
N ALA A 66 -0.68 -18.95 -0.49
CA ALA A 66 -0.99 -17.78 0.33
C ALA A 66 0.00 -16.63 0.05
N HIS A 67 1.31 -16.90 0.08
CA HIS A 67 2.33 -15.90 -0.23
C HIS A 67 2.26 -15.39 -1.67
N LEU A 68 1.94 -16.26 -2.64
CA LEU A 68 1.81 -15.84 -4.03
C LEU A 68 0.64 -14.88 -4.20
N ARG A 69 -0.50 -15.17 -3.56
CA ARG A 69 -1.65 -14.26 -3.52
C ARG A 69 -1.30 -12.93 -2.87
N GLU A 70 -0.64 -12.94 -1.72
CA GLU A 70 -0.15 -11.71 -1.07
C GLU A 70 0.76 -10.89 -1.99
N GLN A 71 1.66 -11.53 -2.72
CA GLN A 71 2.57 -10.83 -3.65
C GLN A 71 1.85 -10.30 -4.90
N MET A 72 0.83 -11.01 -5.39
CA MET A 72 0.00 -10.54 -6.51
C MET A 72 -0.92 -9.39 -6.09
N GLU A 73 -1.42 -9.43 -4.86
CA GLU A 73 -2.29 -8.40 -4.28
C GLU A 73 -1.52 -7.19 -3.77
N ARG A 74 -0.23 -7.33 -3.45
CA ARG A 74 0.65 -6.18 -3.20
C ARG A 74 0.62 -5.32 -4.46
N PRO A 75 0.00 -4.12 -4.39
CA PRO A 75 -0.03 -3.27 -5.55
C PRO A 75 1.43 -2.98 -5.89
N HIS A 76 1.84 -3.34 -7.09
CA HIS A 76 3.09 -2.90 -7.67
C HIS A 76 3.14 -1.37 -7.52
N SER A 77 3.80 -0.89 -6.46
CA SER A 77 3.92 0.53 -6.17
C SER A 77 4.99 1.08 -7.12
N GLY A 78 4.67 1.06 -8.40
CA GLY A 78 5.46 1.71 -9.42
C GLY A 78 5.44 3.21 -9.17
N TRP A 79 6.49 3.88 -9.61
CA TRP A 79 6.65 5.34 -9.59
C TRP A 79 5.36 6.11 -10.00
N MET A 80 4.54 5.54 -10.88
CA MET A 80 3.24 6.08 -11.31
C MET A 80 2.24 6.29 -10.16
N HIS A 81 2.25 5.45 -9.11
CA HIS A 81 1.36 5.55 -7.97
C HIS A 81 1.73 6.72 -7.04
N TRP A 82 3.01 7.11 -7.04
CA TRP A 82 3.51 8.30 -6.34
C TRP A 82 3.06 9.60 -7.03
N PHE A 83 2.98 9.63 -8.37
CA PHE A 83 2.47 10.79 -9.12
C PHE A 83 0.95 10.93 -9.14
N ARG A 84 0.19 9.83 -9.13
CA ARG A 84 -1.28 9.89 -9.23
C ARG A 84 -1.95 10.55 -8.03
N ARG A 85 -1.41 10.37 -6.83
CA ARG A 85 -1.97 10.97 -5.60
C ARG A 85 -1.93 12.51 -5.59
N PRO A 86 -0.79 13.18 -5.85
CA PRO A 86 -0.76 14.64 -5.88
C PRO A 86 -1.53 15.23 -7.07
N VAL A 87 -1.58 14.55 -8.22
CA VAL A 87 -2.31 15.04 -9.40
C VAL A 87 -3.82 15.08 -9.17
N LEU A 88 -4.39 14.04 -8.56
CA LEU A 88 -5.83 14.04 -8.22
C LEU A 88 -6.17 15.11 -7.19
N ALA A 89 -5.33 15.30 -6.18
CA ALA A 89 -5.52 16.36 -5.19
C ALA A 89 -5.46 17.76 -5.83
N ALA A 90 -4.51 18.00 -6.73
CA ALA A 90 -4.38 19.27 -7.45
C ALA A 90 -5.55 19.53 -8.41
N ALA A 91 -6.04 18.50 -9.11
CA ALA A 91 -7.19 18.65 -9.99
C ALA A 91 -8.46 19.04 -9.20
N LEU A 92 -8.66 18.45 -8.02
CA LEU A 92 -9.81 18.74 -7.16
C LEU A 92 -9.73 20.17 -6.59
N THR A 93 -8.55 20.63 -6.16
CA THR A 93 -8.38 22.01 -5.68
C THR A 93 -8.58 23.04 -6.78
N VAL A 94 -8.14 22.76 -8.01
CA VAL A 94 -8.39 23.64 -9.17
C VAL A 94 -9.88 23.70 -9.49
N LEU A 95 -10.58 22.56 -9.52
CA LEU A 95 -12.02 22.54 -9.77
C LEU A 95 -12.82 23.28 -8.70
N LEU A 96 -12.46 23.12 -7.43
CA LEU A 96 -13.07 23.89 -6.34
C LEU A 96 -12.74 25.38 -6.45
N GLY A 97 -11.49 25.74 -6.73
CA GLY A 97 -11.07 27.13 -6.90
C GLY A 97 -11.80 27.82 -8.07
N VAL A 98 -11.94 27.13 -9.20
CA VAL A 98 -12.70 27.62 -10.36
C VAL A 98 -14.20 27.69 -10.05
N GLY A 99 -14.78 26.68 -9.39
CA GLY A 99 -16.19 26.68 -9.00
C GLY A 99 -16.53 27.82 -8.04
N VAL A 100 -15.71 28.02 -7.01
CA VAL A 100 -15.85 29.11 -6.04
C VAL A 100 -15.61 30.46 -6.73
N GLY A 101 -14.54 30.61 -7.50
CA GLY A 101 -14.26 31.84 -8.25
C GLY A 101 -15.37 32.22 -9.24
N MET A 102 -15.94 31.24 -9.94
CA MET A 102 -17.07 31.46 -10.86
C MET A 102 -18.36 31.83 -10.12
N PHE A 103 -18.60 31.27 -8.94
CA PHE A 103 -19.74 31.64 -8.09
C PHE A 103 -19.60 33.07 -7.58
N PHE A 104 -18.44 33.43 -7.03
CA PHE A 104 -18.17 34.79 -6.53
C PHE A 104 -18.15 35.84 -7.64
N THR A 105 -17.70 35.52 -8.86
CA THR A 105 -17.72 36.49 -9.99
C THR A 105 -19.11 36.66 -10.60
N ARG A 106 -19.94 35.61 -10.64
CA ARG A 106 -21.37 35.73 -11.01
C ARG A 106 -22.17 36.49 -9.97
N ASN A 107 -21.88 36.31 -8.68
CA ASN A 107 -22.56 37.01 -7.60
C ASN A 107 -21.97 38.42 -7.31
N GLY A 108 -20.72 38.65 -7.71
CA GLY A 108 -19.96 39.89 -7.48
C GLY A 108 -20.25 41.03 -8.48
N SER A 109 -20.92 40.75 -9.60
CA SER A 109 -21.44 41.81 -10.50
C SER A 109 -22.60 42.62 -9.89
N ARG A 110 -22.96 42.39 -8.61
CA ARG A 110 -23.86 43.26 -7.83
C ARG A 110 -23.23 43.87 -6.56
N TYR A 111 -21.91 43.94 -6.47
CA TYR A 111 -21.24 44.69 -5.39
C TYR A 111 -20.38 45.81 -5.95
N GLY A 112 -21.05 46.78 -6.58
CA GLY A 112 -20.54 48.13 -6.73
C GLY A 112 -21.23 49.03 -5.70
N GLY A 113 -20.48 49.41 -4.66
CA GLY A 113 -20.79 50.58 -3.83
C GLY A 113 -21.42 50.28 -2.46
N GLY A 114 -20.70 50.72 -1.40
CA GLY A 114 -21.32 51.17 -0.15
C GLY A 114 -21.21 50.21 1.03
N ASP A 115 -20.52 50.71 2.06
CA ASP A 115 -20.62 50.38 3.49
C ASP A 115 -19.88 49.16 4.06
N ASN A 116 -18.92 49.48 4.93
CA ASN A 116 -18.38 48.62 5.97
C ASN A 116 -19.51 48.22 6.94
N GLN A 117 -20.12 47.05 6.73
CA GLN A 117 -20.80 46.34 7.78
C GLN A 117 -20.01 45.07 8.12
N VAL A 118 -19.39 45.10 9.30
CA VAL A 118 -18.90 43.92 9.99
C VAL A 118 -20.12 43.06 10.31
N ALA A 119 -20.35 42.03 9.48
CA ALA A 119 -21.33 41.01 9.79
C ALA A 119 -20.78 40.15 10.92
N THR A 120 -21.24 40.39 12.15
CA THR A 120 -21.16 39.42 13.24
C THR A 120 -21.96 38.20 12.81
N MET A 121 -21.28 37.14 12.39
CA MET A 121 -21.92 35.89 12.01
C MET A 121 -22.27 35.16 13.31
N ASP A 122 -23.56 35.26 13.66
CA ASP A 122 -24.21 34.46 14.68
C ASP A 122 -24.05 32.97 14.29
N ILE A 123 -23.32 32.23 15.12
CA ILE A 123 -23.12 30.79 14.93
C ILE A 123 -24.39 30.12 15.46
N GLN A 124 -25.41 30.06 14.63
CA GLN A 124 -26.56 29.22 14.93
C GLN A 124 -26.96 28.39 13.70
N SER A 125 -26.80 27.08 13.90
CA SER A 125 -27.39 26.00 13.10
C SER A 125 -26.65 25.61 11.81
N ALA A 126 -25.48 24.98 11.97
CA ALA A 126 -25.03 23.97 11.00
C ALA A 126 -25.57 22.60 11.45
N MET A 127 -26.61 22.14 10.76
CA MET A 127 -27.05 20.75 10.76
C MET A 127 -25.85 19.86 10.44
N THR A 128 -25.58 18.90 11.34
CA THR A 128 -24.48 17.95 11.20
C THR A 128 -24.85 16.94 10.12
N GLU A 129 -24.19 16.99 8.98
CA GLU A 129 -24.27 15.94 7.97
C GLU A 129 -23.19 14.87 8.28
N PRO A 130 -23.56 13.64 8.63
CA PRO A 130 -22.61 12.58 9.00
C PRO A 130 -21.86 12.06 7.78
N GLY A 131 -20.56 11.75 7.94
CA GLY A 131 -19.71 11.19 6.88
C GLY A 131 -18.60 12.10 6.35
N THR A 132 -18.34 13.24 7.00
CA THR A 132 -17.13 14.04 6.77
C THR A 132 -16.24 13.99 7.99
N ALA A 133 -14.91 13.95 7.84
CA ALA A 133 -14.00 13.86 8.99
C ALA A 133 -14.18 14.98 10.03
N VAL A 134 -14.65 16.17 9.62
CA VAL A 134 -14.94 17.28 10.53
C VAL A 134 -16.33 17.16 11.15
N GLY A 135 -17.33 16.68 10.39
CA GLY A 135 -18.68 16.40 10.88
C GLY A 135 -18.73 15.23 11.87
N ASP A 136 -17.93 14.20 11.63
CA ASP A 136 -17.79 13.04 12.52
C ASP A 136 -17.11 13.45 13.83
N LEU A 137 -16.11 14.33 13.78
CA LEU A 137 -15.49 14.92 14.97
C LEU A 137 -16.47 15.83 15.72
N GLN A 138 -17.26 16.67 15.02
CA GLN A 138 -18.30 17.48 15.65
C GLN A 138 -19.44 16.64 16.24
N ALA A 139 -19.77 15.49 15.63
CA ALA A 139 -20.76 14.56 16.16
C ALA A 139 -20.24 13.84 17.42
N LEU A 140 -18.96 13.45 17.43
CA LEU A 140 -18.30 12.85 18.59
C LEU A 140 -18.17 13.86 19.75
N ASP A 141 -17.82 15.11 19.46
CA ASP A 141 -17.70 16.21 20.43
C ASP A 141 -19.05 16.53 21.10
N ARG A 142 -20.13 16.64 20.31
CA ARG A 142 -21.49 16.81 20.86
C ARG A 142 -22.00 15.61 21.68
N ASN A 143 -21.58 14.39 21.34
CA ASN A 143 -21.94 13.22 22.15
C ASN A 143 -21.14 13.14 23.46
N HIS A 144 -19.98 13.80 23.55
CA HIS A 144 -19.20 13.84 24.78
C HIS A 144 -19.93 14.57 25.91
N GLU A 145 -20.69 15.62 25.60
CA GLU A 145 -21.59 16.31 26.56
C GLU A 145 -22.66 15.37 27.13
N LEU A 146 -23.07 14.34 26.37
CA LEU A 146 -24.04 13.33 26.80
C LEU A 146 -23.40 12.27 27.74
N TYR A 147 -22.07 12.15 27.72
CA TYR A 147 -21.32 11.33 28.67
C TYR A 147 -20.84 12.12 29.90
N SER A 148 -21.04 13.44 29.98
CA SER A 148 -20.84 14.18 31.23
C SER A 148 -22.04 14.13 32.18
N ASP A 149 -23.21 13.67 31.72
CA ASP A 149 -24.40 13.44 32.55
C ASP A 149 -24.30 12.22 33.50
N PHE A 150 -23.11 11.59 33.63
CA PHE A 150 -22.88 10.56 34.65
C PHE A 150 -23.01 11.10 36.09
N GLU A 151 -22.94 12.42 36.31
CA GLU A 151 -23.23 13.04 37.60
C GLU A 151 -24.73 12.95 37.97
N LEU A 152 -25.61 12.66 37.00
CA LEU A 152 -27.06 12.47 37.20
C LEU A 152 -27.42 11.01 37.59
N LEU A 153 -26.48 10.08 37.48
CA LEU A 153 -26.65 8.68 37.93
C LEU A 153 -26.22 8.45 39.38
N ASP A 154 -25.46 9.39 39.97
CA ASP A 154 -25.10 9.36 41.39
C ASP A 154 -26.30 9.78 42.29
N ASP A 155 -27.21 10.59 41.74
CA ASP A 155 -28.43 11.05 42.43
C ASP A 155 -29.56 9.99 42.43
N LEU A 156 -29.36 8.85 41.74
CA LEU A 156 -30.33 7.75 41.65
C LEU A 156 -30.01 6.57 42.58
N GLU A 157 -28.91 6.63 43.35
CA GLU A 157 -28.50 5.58 44.30
C GLU A 157 -29.24 5.65 45.66
N VAL A 158 -30.24 6.54 45.81
CA VAL A 158 -31.05 6.64 47.04
C VAL A 158 -32.50 6.20 46.81
N GLN A 159 -32.69 4.94 46.44
CA GLN A 159 -33.90 4.18 46.82
C GLN A 159 -33.52 2.75 47.19
N HIS A 160 -32.67 2.64 48.21
CA HIS A 160 -32.58 1.45 49.03
C HIS A 160 -33.48 1.70 50.23
N ASP A 161 -34.73 1.23 50.20
CA ASP A 161 -35.39 0.69 51.40
C ASP A 161 -36.83 0.21 51.17
N VAL A 162 -37.08 -1.01 51.70
CA VAL A 162 -38.33 -1.52 52.30
C VAL A 162 -39.41 -2.03 51.31
N VAL A 163 -39.91 -3.28 51.35
CA VAL A 163 -39.77 -4.41 52.28
C VAL A 163 -40.21 -5.69 51.56
N ALA A 164 -39.66 -6.82 52.02
CA ALA A 164 -40.00 -8.17 51.61
C ALA A 164 -41.48 -8.56 51.80
N ASN A 165 -41.87 -9.50 50.95
CA ASN A 165 -43.02 -10.42 50.98
C ASN A 165 -43.64 -10.72 52.37
N PRO A 166 -44.96 -10.97 52.42
CA PRO A 166 -45.42 -12.36 52.56
C PRO A 166 -46.27 -12.88 51.39
#